data_AF-A0A1V5XB93-F1
#
_entry.id   AF-A0A1V5XB93-F1
#
_cell.length_a   1.000
_cell.length_b   1.000
_cell.length_c   1.000
_cell.angle_alpha   90.00
_cell.angle_beta   90.00
_cell.angle_gamma   90.00
#
_symmetry.space_group_name_H-M   'P 1'
#
loop_
_entity.id
_entity.type
_entity.pdbx_description
1 polymer ?
#
loop_
_entity_poly.entity_id
_entity_poly.type
_entity_poly.pdbx_seq_one_letter_code
_entity_poly.pdbx_strand_id
1 'polypeptide(L)'
;MRKIYTYYNNGECPVSLFFDKAKEKIRKKFLFQLEYIRDNGNVLCEPYVKHFSIEKYRRLYEIRVKADGTMVRIIFYEQENEIFLLHAFYKKDKKDTEKALKTSLKLLTSISENNKINKQYVRDVGENLHPLFNFKNRKLGGN
;
A
#
# COMPACT_ATOMS: atom_id res chain seq x y z
N MET A 1 2.18 -2.82 16.99
CA MET A 1 2.77 -2.57 15.67
C MET A 1 2.15 -3.53 14.66
N ARG A 2 1.62 -3.00 13.57
CA ARG A 2 0.97 -3.76 12.49
C ARG A 2 2.02 -4.37 11.58
N LYS A 3 1.77 -5.57 11.05
CA LYS A 3 2.61 -6.16 10.01
C LYS A 3 2.16 -5.64 8.65
N ILE A 4 3.11 -5.30 7.80
CA ILE A 4 2.83 -4.82 6.45
C ILE A 4 3.42 -5.83 5.49
N TYR A 5 2.58 -6.34 4.60
CA TYR A 5 2.95 -7.24 3.54
C TYR A 5 2.73 -6.57 2.20
N THR A 6 3.51 -7.00 1.22
CA THR A 6 3.30 -6.64 -0.17
C THR A 6 3.14 -7.89 -1.02
N TYR A 7 2.33 -7.80 -2.07
CA TYR A 7 2.23 -8.86 -3.05
C TYR A 7 3.58 -9.10 -3.73
N TYR A 8 3.93 -10.37 -3.84
CA TYR A 8 5.16 -10.85 -4.42
C TYR A 8 4.85 -12.03 -5.34
N ASN A 9 5.32 -11.96 -6.58
CA ASN A 9 5.13 -13.02 -7.56
C ASN A 9 6.33 -13.10 -8.48
N ASN A 10 6.82 -14.32 -8.73
CA ASN A 10 7.93 -14.60 -9.65
C ASN A 10 9.17 -13.71 -9.46
N GLY A 11 9.52 -13.39 -8.21
CA GLY A 11 10.69 -12.55 -7.92
C GLY A 11 10.41 -11.05 -7.87
N GLU A 12 9.19 -10.61 -8.18
CA GLU A 12 8.85 -9.20 -8.29
C GLU A 12 7.86 -8.73 -7.21
N CYS A 13 8.07 -7.50 -6.75
CA CYS A 13 7.12 -6.75 -5.93
C CYS A 13 6.56 -5.57 -6.74
N PRO A 14 5.33 -5.66 -7.28
CA PRO A 14 4.78 -4.60 -8.14
C PRO A 14 4.70 -3.23 -7.47
N VAL A 15 4.41 -3.19 -6.15
CA VAL A 15 4.38 -1.94 -5.39
C VAL A 15 5.79 -1.34 -5.31
N SER A 16 6.81 -2.17 -5.12
CA SER A 16 8.20 -1.70 -5.10
C SER A 16 8.63 -1.14 -6.45
N LEU A 17 8.38 -1.89 -7.53
CA LEU A 17 8.70 -1.48 -8.91
C LEU A 17 8.02 -0.16 -9.30
N PHE A 18 6.82 0.10 -8.78
CA PHE A 18 6.14 1.38 -8.95
C PHE A 18 6.95 2.52 -8.31
N PHE A 19 7.42 2.33 -7.08
CA PHE A 19 8.13 3.36 -6.33
C PHE A 19 9.58 3.58 -6.78
N ASP A 20 10.22 2.58 -7.39
CA ASP A 20 11.53 2.75 -8.04
C ASP A 20 11.49 3.82 -9.12
N LYS A 21 10.37 3.89 -9.84
CA LYS A 21 10.11 4.87 -10.90
C LYS A 21 9.48 6.17 -10.37
N ALA A 22 9.08 6.22 -9.10
CA ALA A 22 8.42 7.39 -8.53
C ALA A 22 9.41 8.49 -8.16
N LYS A 23 8.96 9.75 -8.12
CA LYS A 23 9.78 10.86 -7.63
C LYS A 23 10.16 10.65 -6.15
N GLU A 24 11.34 11.10 -5.75
CA GLU A 24 11.84 10.96 -4.38
C GLU A 24 10.86 11.50 -3.33
N LYS A 25 10.24 12.66 -3.61
CA LYS A 25 9.25 13.28 -2.71
C LYS A 25 8.00 12.42 -2.51
N ILE A 26 7.56 11.69 -3.54
CA ILE A 26 6.46 10.72 -3.45
C ILE A 26 6.89 9.53 -2.58
N ARG A 27 8.09 8.99 -2.82
CA ARG A 27 8.65 7.89 -2.01
C ARG A 27 8.72 8.25 -0.53
N LYS A 28 9.31 9.40 -0.19
CA LYS A 28 9.42 9.89 1.20
C LYS A 28 8.06 10.03 1.88
N LYS A 29 7.08 10.66 1.21
CA LYS A 29 5.73 10.82 1.77
C LYS A 29 5.00 9.51 1.95
N PHE A 30 5.08 8.62 0.97
CA PHE A 30 4.49 7.28 1.07
C PHE A 30 5.06 6.54 2.28
N LEU A 31 6.38 6.57 2.45
CA LEU A 31 7.02 5.83 3.51
C LEU A 31 6.73 6.40 4.90
N PHE A 32 6.67 7.73 5.04
CA PHE A 32 6.20 8.37 6.26
C PHE A 32 4.77 7.93 6.62
N GLN A 33 3.86 7.92 5.64
CA GLN A 33 2.49 7.44 5.86
C GLN A 33 2.47 5.94 6.22
N LEU A 34 3.33 5.13 5.59
CA LEU A 34 3.41 3.69 5.82
C LEU A 34 3.93 3.37 7.23
N GLU A 35 4.93 4.12 7.72
CA GLU A 35 5.41 4.03 9.11
C GLU A 35 4.28 4.39 10.10
N TYR A 36 3.57 5.48 9.83
CA TYR A 36 2.46 5.90 10.69
C TYR A 36 1.34 4.84 10.74
N ILE A 37 1.01 4.24 9.59
CA ILE A 37 0.06 3.13 9.48
C ILE A 37 0.55 1.90 10.25
N ARG A 38 1.83 1.59 10.19
CA ARG A 38 2.45 0.47 10.91
C ARG A 38 2.33 0.64 12.42
N ASP A 39 2.58 1.86 12.90
CA ASP A 39 2.77 2.12 14.33
C ASP A 39 1.46 2.47 15.04
N ASN A 40 0.49 3.06 14.34
CA ASN A 40 -0.80 3.47 14.91
C ASN A 40 -1.94 2.56 14.46
N GLY A 41 -2.50 1.81 15.41
CA GLY A 41 -3.58 0.86 15.16
C GLY A 41 -4.89 1.46 14.60
N ASN A 42 -5.13 2.78 14.73
CA ASN A 42 -6.47 3.33 14.47
C ASN A 42 -6.58 4.80 13.99
N VAL A 43 -5.54 5.42 13.41
CA VAL A 43 -5.52 6.91 13.29
C VAL A 43 -5.47 7.49 11.88
N LEU A 44 -5.52 6.69 10.80
CA LEU A 44 -5.64 7.30 9.47
C LEU A 44 -7.06 7.26 8.93
N CYS A 45 -7.75 8.37 9.17
CA CYS A 45 -8.92 8.78 8.42
C CYS A 45 -8.52 9.65 7.22
N GLU A 46 -9.52 10.17 6.51
CA GLU A 46 -9.29 11.13 5.44
C GLU A 46 -8.55 12.37 5.98
N PRO A 47 -7.60 12.95 5.23
CA PRO A 47 -7.38 12.78 3.78
C PRO A 47 -6.31 11.75 3.41
N TYR A 48 -5.67 11.06 4.36
CA TYR A 48 -4.51 10.21 4.09
C TYR A 48 -4.87 8.76 3.76
N VAL A 49 -5.86 8.22 4.46
CA VAL A 49 -6.40 6.90 4.17
C VAL A 49 -7.89 7.02 3.97
N LYS A 50 -8.41 6.29 2.98
CA LYS A 50 -9.83 6.21 2.71
C LYS A 50 -10.27 4.76 2.70
N HIS A 51 -11.36 4.46 3.40
CA HIS A 51 -12.10 3.22 3.24
C HIS A 51 -13.09 3.34 2.09
N PHE A 52 -13.20 2.30 1.24
CA PHE A 52 -14.21 2.28 0.19
C PHE A 52 -15.54 1.75 0.75
N SER A 53 -16.61 2.54 0.61
CA SER A 53 -17.96 2.16 1.10
C SER A 53 -18.80 1.39 0.09
N ILE A 54 -18.39 1.34 -1.19
CA ILE A 54 -19.08 0.57 -2.23
C ILE A 54 -19.01 -0.91 -1.87
N GLU A 55 -20.16 -1.59 -1.79
CA GLU A 55 -20.28 -2.98 -1.32
C GLU A 55 -19.23 -3.92 -1.94
N LYS A 56 -19.08 -3.87 -3.27
CA LYS A 56 -18.10 -4.66 -4.04
C LYS A 56 -16.65 -4.47 -3.57
N TYR A 57 -16.30 -3.27 -3.10
CA TYR A 57 -14.95 -2.89 -2.71
C TYR A 57 -14.82 -2.62 -1.21
N ARG A 58 -15.81 -3.00 -0.40
CA ARG A 58 -15.89 -2.68 1.04
C ARG A 58 -14.74 -3.22 1.89
N ARG A 59 -13.94 -4.14 1.34
CA ARG A 59 -12.76 -4.71 2.00
C ARG A 59 -11.49 -3.92 1.70
N LEU A 60 -11.54 -3.00 0.73
CA LEU A 60 -10.37 -2.28 0.25
C LEU A 60 -10.31 -0.89 0.89
N TYR A 61 -9.07 -0.41 0.98
CA TYR A 61 -8.71 0.92 1.44
C TYR A 61 -7.72 1.53 0.44
N GLU A 62 -7.54 2.86 0.47
CA GLU A 62 -6.48 3.54 -0.28
C GLU A 62 -5.62 4.42 0.63
N ILE A 63 -4.30 4.38 0.43
CA ILE A 63 -3.35 5.40 0.90
C ILE A 63 -3.29 6.52 -0.14
N ARG A 64 -3.32 7.77 0.31
CA ARG A 64 -3.36 8.97 -0.51
C ARG A 64 -2.07 9.78 -0.40
N VAL A 65 -1.25 9.71 -1.43
CA VAL A 65 0.01 10.47 -1.54
C VAL A 65 -0.12 11.58 -2.58
N LYS A 66 0.24 12.82 -2.22
CA LYS A 66 0.28 13.96 -3.15
C LYS A 66 1.57 14.74 -2.98
N ALA A 67 2.29 14.95 -4.08
CA ALA A 67 3.47 15.81 -4.13
C ALA A 67 3.64 16.40 -5.54
N ASP A 68 3.96 17.70 -5.63
CA ASP A 68 4.32 18.40 -6.86
C ASP A 68 3.33 18.13 -8.01
N GLY A 69 2.04 18.36 -7.74
CA GLY A 69 0.93 18.10 -8.69
C GLY A 69 0.65 16.62 -8.97
N THR A 70 1.51 15.70 -8.53
CA THR A 70 1.38 14.26 -8.75
C THR A 70 0.53 13.63 -7.65
N MET A 71 -0.50 12.88 -8.04
CA MET A 71 -1.34 12.11 -7.12
C MET A 71 -1.04 10.63 -7.27
N VAL A 72 -0.60 10.00 -6.19
CA VAL A 72 -0.38 8.55 -6.10
C VAL A 72 -1.39 7.97 -5.11
N ARG A 73 -1.89 6.79 -5.44
CA ARG A 73 -2.80 6.01 -4.61
C ARG A 73 -2.28 4.59 -4.51
N ILE A 74 -2.41 4.01 -3.32
CA ILE A 74 -2.03 2.63 -3.05
C ILE A 74 -3.24 1.93 -2.46
N ILE A 75 -3.82 0.99 -3.20
CA ILE A 75 -4.91 0.15 -2.72
C ILE A 75 -4.33 -0.93 -1.81
N PHE A 76 -4.95 -1.11 -0.65
CA PHE A 76 -4.58 -2.14 0.30
C PHE A 76 -5.79 -2.84 0.89
N TYR A 77 -5.54 -4.02 1.46
CA TYR A 77 -6.49 -4.81 2.24
C TYR A 77 -5.97 -4.92 3.67
N GLU A 78 -6.87 -4.96 4.64
CA GLU A 78 -6.55 -5.14 6.05
C GLU A 78 -7.29 -6.36 6.62
N GLN A 79 -6.57 -7.18 7.39
CA GLN A 79 -7.12 -8.30 8.13
C GLN A 79 -6.29 -8.56 9.38
N GLU A 80 -6.94 -8.74 10.53
CA GLU A 80 -6.28 -9.16 11.78
C GLU A 80 -5.03 -8.33 12.11
N ASN A 81 -5.12 -7.00 11.95
CA ASN A 81 -4.01 -6.06 12.20
C ASN A 81 -2.82 -6.18 11.21
N GLU A 82 -2.96 -6.99 10.15
CA GLU A 82 -2.04 -7.09 9.01
C GLU A 82 -2.54 -6.22 7.84
N ILE A 83 -1.61 -5.61 7.12
CA ILE A 83 -1.88 -4.80 5.92
C ILE A 83 -1.27 -5.47 4.71
N PHE A 84 -2.01 -5.52 3.62
CA PHE A 84 -1.56 -6.09 2.36
C PHE A 84 -1.61 -5.02 1.27
N LEU A 85 -0.45 -4.51 0.86
CA LEU A 85 -0.34 -3.56 -0.24
C LEU A 85 -0.54 -4.30 -1.56
N LEU A 86 -1.62 -3.97 -2.28
CA LEU A 86 -2.07 -4.69 -3.47
C LEU A 86 -1.64 -4.01 -4.77
N HIS A 87 -1.89 -2.70 -4.89
CA HIS A 87 -1.66 -2.01 -6.15
C HIS A 87 -1.38 -0.51 -5.95
N ALA A 88 -0.27 -0.02 -6.51
CA ALA A 88 0.08 1.39 -6.53
C ALA A 88 -0.08 1.98 -7.94
N PHE A 89 -0.62 3.19 -8.05
CA PHE A 89 -0.86 3.84 -9.34
C PHE A 89 -0.80 5.36 -9.26
N TYR A 90 -0.50 6.00 -10.39
CA TYR A 90 -0.71 7.43 -10.58
C TYR A 90 -2.17 7.69 -10.91
N LYS A 91 -2.81 8.56 -10.13
CA LYS A 91 -4.18 8.98 -10.33
C LYS A 91 -4.21 10.26 -11.17
N LYS A 92 -4.87 10.21 -12.32
CA LYS A 92 -5.19 11.36 -13.17
C LYS A 92 -6.68 11.66 -13.11
N ASP A 93 -7.54 10.64 -13.13
CA ASP A 93 -8.98 10.80 -13.12
C ASP A 93 -9.71 9.71 -12.29
N LYS A 94 -11.05 9.70 -12.33
CA LYS A 94 -11.89 8.70 -11.62
C LYS A 94 -11.76 7.28 -12.18
N LYS A 95 -11.52 7.13 -13.49
CA LYS A 95 -11.40 5.82 -14.16
C LYS A 95 -10.16 5.07 -13.69
N ASP A 96 -9.07 5.77 -13.39
CA ASP A 96 -7.86 5.17 -12.81
C ASP A 96 -8.16 4.45 -11.49
N THR A 97 -8.95 5.09 -10.61
CA THR A 97 -9.36 4.50 -9.33
C THR A 97 -10.21 3.26 -9.54
N GLU A 98 -11.17 3.29 -10.47
CA GLU A 98 -12.01 2.11 -10.77
C GLU A 98 -11.18 0.95 -11.32
N LYS A 99 -10.23 1.23 -12.22
CA LYS A 99 -9.30 0.21 -12.75
C LYS A 99 -8.44 -0.39 -11.64
N ALA A 100 -7.89 0.45 -10.77
CA ALA A 100 -7.08 0.01 -9.62
C ALA A 100 -7.89 -0.86 -8.65
N LEU A 101 -9.14 -0.51 -8.38
CA LEU A 101 -10.03 -1.31 -7.53
C LEU A 101 -10.33 -2.69 -8.15
N LYS A 102 -10.63 -2.74 -9.44
CA LYS A 102 -10.84 -4.02 -10.17
C LYS A 102 -9.58 -4.89 -10.13
N THR A 103 -8.41 -4.32 -10.40
CA THR A 103 -7.13 -5.02 -10.33
C THR A 103 -6.85 -5.55 -8.92
N SER A 104 -7.07 -4.71 -7.90
CA SER A 104 -6.80 -5.08 -6.50
C SER A 104 -7.75 -6.16 -6.00
N LEU A 105 -9.04 -6.09 -6.38
CA LEU A 105 -10.00 -7.13 -6.05
C LEU A 105 -9.64 -8.47 -6.70
N LYS A 106 -9.30 -8.47 -8.00
CA LYS A 106 -8.85 -9.68 -8.71
C LYS A 106 -7.61 -10.29 -8.05
N LEU A 107 -6.64 -9.45 -7.70
CA LEU A 107 -5.42 -9.88 -7.02
C LEU A 107 -5.74 -10.48 -5.64
N LEU A 108 -6.53 -9.78 -4.83
CA LEU A 108 -6.95 -10.25 -3.51
C LEU A 108 -7.62 -11.62 -3.61
N THR A 109 -8.56 -11.80 -4.55
CA THR A 109 -9.20 -13.10 -4.80
C THR A 109 -8.20 -14.19 -5.19
N SER A 110 -7.19 -13.89 -6.01
CA SER A 110 -6.18 -14.89 -6.42
C SER A 110 -5.21 -15.31 -5.32
N ILE A 111 -5.01 -14.47 -4.29
CA ILE A 111 -4.05 -14.73 -3.21
C ILE A 111 -4.74 -15.11 -1.90
N SER A 112 -6.08 -15.16 -1.87
CA SER A 112 -6.86 -15.48 -0.68
C SER A 112 -7.71 -16.72 -0.87
N GLU A 113 -7.64 -17.67 0.06
CA GLU A 113 -8.49 -18.86 0.12
C GLU A 113 -9.13 -18.93 1.51
N ASN A 114 -10.45 -19.21 1.59
CA ASN A 114 -11.19 -19.27 2.86
C ASN A 114 -10.94 -18.07 3.80
N ASN A 115 -10.91 -16.86 3.23
CA ASN A 115 -10.58 -15.61 3.93
C ASN A 115 -9.20 -15.58 4.59
N LYS A 116 -8.24 -16.39 4.14
CA LYS A 116 -6.85 -16.37 4.58
C LYS A 116 -5.95 -16.03 3.39
N ILE A 117 -4.99 -15.13 3.60
CA ILE A 117 -3.99 -14.80 2.58
C ILE A 117 -2.95 -15.92 2.52
N ASN A 118 -2.72 -16.45 1.32
CA ASN A 118 -1.67 -17.42 1.09
C ASN A 118 -0.30 -16.73 1.15
N LYS A 119 0.49 -17.08 2.17
CA LYS A 119 1.79 -16.47 2.47
C LYS A 119 2.83 -16.69 1.36
N GLN A 120 2.62 -17.62 0.43
CA GLN A 120 3.51 -17.80 -0.73
C GLN A 120 3.55 -16.56 -1.65
N TYR A 121 2.44 -15.82 -1.74
CA TYR A 121 2.28 -14.66 -2.63
C TYR A 121 2.53 -13.31 -1.94
N VAL A 122 2.92 -13.31 -0.68
CA VAL A 122 3.15 -12.08 0.07
C VAL A 122 4.46 -12.15 0.84
N ARG A 123 5.05 -11.00 1.09
CA ARG A 123 6.30 -10.87 1.84
C ARG A 123 6.20 -9.72 2.81
N ASP A 124 6.76 -9.89 4.00
CA ASP A 124 6.82 -8.84 5.01
C ASP A 124 7.78 -7.74 4.53
N VAL A 125 7.33 -6.49 4.55
CA VAL A 125 8.16 -5.35 4.13
C VAL A 125 9.23 -5.00 5.17
N GLY A 126 9.06 -5.40 6.43
CA GLY A 126 9.99 -5.16 7.54
C GLY A 126 11.26 -6.00 7.49
N GLU A 127 11.31 -7.06 6.68
CA GLU A 127 12.44 -7.99 6.57
C GLU A 127 13.49 -7.58 5.51
N ASN A 128 13.68 -6.28 5.26
CA ASN A 128 14.63 -5.74 4.26
C ASN A 128 14.32 -6.15 2.81
N LEU A 129 13.06 -6.45 2.48
CA LEU A 129 12.67 -6.92 1.15
C LEU A 129 12.99 -5.93 0.01
N HIS A 130 13.15 -4.64 0.34
CA HIS A 130 13.53 -3.59 -0.60
C HIS A 130 14.15 -2.38 0.13
N PRO A 131 15.15 -1.67 -0.44
CA PRO A 131 15.73 -0.47 0.17
C PRO A 131 14.70 0.59 0.56
N LEU A 132 13.59 0.68 -0.20
CA LEU A 132 12.46 1.57 0.09
C LEU A 132 11.85 1.31 1.48
N PHE A 133 11.74 0.04 1.89
CA PHE A 133 11.12 -0.37 3.15
C PHE A 133 12.13 -0.53 4.30
N ASN A 134 13.40 -0.16 4.10
CA ASN A 134 14.37 -0.13 5.19
C ASN A 134 14.08 1.06 6.12
N PHE A 135 13.26 0.80 7.14
CA PHE A 135 12.86 1.78 8.16
C PHE A 135 13.97 2.10 9.17
N LYS A 136 15.04 1.29 9.25
CA LYS A 136 16.07 1.41 10.30
C LYS A 136 17.05 2.57 10.11
N ASN A 137 17.11 3.18 8.92
CA ASN A 137 18.12 4.21 8.59
C ASN A 137 17.55 5.63 8.39
N ARG A 138 16.27 5.88 8.67
CA ARG A 138 15.71 7.22 8.49
C ARG A 138 15.74 7.98 9.81
N LYS A 139 16.83 8.74 10.03
CA LYS A 139 16.75 9.90 10.93
C LYS A 139 15.60 10.76 10.42
N LEU A 140 14.57 10.92 11.24
CA LEU A 140 13.54 11.92 11.03
C LEU A 140 14.27 13.26 10.93
N GLY A 141 14.39 13.78 9.71
CA GLY A 141 14.95 15.10 9.47
C GLY A 141 14.00 16.11 10.08
N GLY A 142 14.28 16.51 11.31
CA GLY A 142 13.80 17.76 11.87
C GLY A 142 14.46 18.88 11.08
N ASN A 143 13.63 19.66 10.39
CA ASN A 143 13.88 21.08 10.21
C ASN A 143 13.07 21.80 11.27
#